data_AF-A0A4Z0GNT7-F1
#
_entry.id   AF-A0A4Z0GNT7-F1
#
_cell.length_a   1.000
_cell.length_b   1.000
_cell.length_c   1.000
_cell.angle_alpha   90.00
_cell.angle_beta   90.00
_cell.angle_gamma   90.00
#
_symmetry.space_group_name_H-M   'P 1'
#
loop_
_entity.id
_entity.type
_entity.pdbx_description
1 polymer ?
#
loop_
_entity_poly.entity_id
_entity_poly.type
_entity_poly.pdbx_seq_one_letter_code
_entity_poly.pdbx_strand_id
1 'polypeptide(L)' 'MRNRGSVIIGKVLQDGNLYFYSAEITSGVFGSGKGDEYTNPKKENGSYEPIWIDIERLEDLNIYPREIAEKILRKFRRQ' A
#
# COMPACT_ATOMS: atom_id res chain seq x y z
N MET A 1 12.03 -19.42 -14.80
CA MET A 1 10.78 -18.82 -14.29
C MET A 1 10.85 -18.79 -12.77
N ARG A 2 10.94 -17.62 -12.13
CA ARG A 2 10.87 -17.50 -10.66
C ARG A 2 9.40 -17.32 -10.28
N ASN A 3 8.95 -18.02 -9.25
CA ASN A 3 7.61 -17.94 -8.70
C ASN A 3 7.38 -16.50 -8.18
N ARG A 4 6.71 -15.64 -8.96
CA ARG A 4 6.46 -14.22 -8.63
C ARG A 4 5.10 -14.04 -7.95
N GLY A 5 4.88 -14.76 -6.85
CA GLY A 5 3.67 -14.60 -6.05
C GLY A 5 3.73 -13.33 -5.21
N SER A 6 2.61 -12.63 -5.05
CA SER A 6 2.46 -11.58 -4.05
C SER A 6 2.73 -12.15 -2.65
N VAL A 7 3.59 -11.48 -1.89
CA VAL A 7 3.98 -11.92 -0.53
C VAL A 7 3.15 -11.14 0.48
N ILE A 8 2.52 -11.84 1.43
CA ILE A 8 1.82 -11.20 2.56
C ILE A 8 2.84 -10.41 3.39
N ILE A 9 2.56 -9.14 3.62
CA ILE A 9 3.32 -8.26 4.53
C ILE A 9 2.78 -8.41 5.95
N GLY A 10 1.46 -8.51 6.11
CA GLY A 10 0.86 -8.68 7.42
C GLY A 10 -0.66 -8.73 7.40
N LYS A 11 -1.21 -9.04 8.57
CA LYS A 11 -2.64 -9.00 8.88
C LYS A 11 -2.82 -8.16 10.14
N VAL A 12 -3.82 -7.28 10.14
CA VAL A 12 -4.21 -6.45 11.30
C VAL A 12 -5.68 -6.70 11.62
N LEU A 13 -6.00 -6.79 12.91
CA LEU A 13 -7.37 -6.88 13.41
C LEU A 13 -7.81 -5.50 13.87
N GLN A 14 -8.48 -4.75 13.01
CA GLN A 14 -9.04 -3.43 13.31
C GLN A 14 -10.35 -3.28 12.54
N ASP A 15 -11.48 -3.28 13.26
CA ASP A 15 -12.85 -3.30 12.71
C ASP A 15 -13.08 -4.40 11.64
N GLY A 16 -12.30 -5.48 11.71
CA GLY A 16 -12.27 -6.55 10.72
C GLY A 16 -10.85 -7.08 10.48
N ASN A 17 -10.72 -7.98 9.50
CA ASN A 17 -9.42 -8.48 9.06
C ASN A 17 -8.89 -7.61 7.91
N LEU A 18 -7.81 -6.87 8.15
CA LEU A 18 -7.08 -6.15 7.10
C LEU A 18 -5.85 -6.97 6.68
N TYR A 19 -5.70 -7.23 5.39
CA TYR A 19 -4.55 -7.97 4.83
C TYR A 19 -3.73 -7.06 3.92
N PHE A 20 -2.41 -7.09 4.09
CA PHE A 20 -1.46 -6.26 3.37
C PHE A 20 -0.51 -7.13 2.56
N TYR A 21 -0.27 -6.78 1.30
CA TYR A 21 0.51 -7.57 0.35
C TYR A 21 1.55 -6.71 -0.36
N SER A 22 2.72 -7.30 -0.62
CA SER A 22 3.69 -6.76 -1.57
C SER A 22 3.30 -7.20 -2.97
N ALA A 23 3.28 -6.26 -3.91
CA ALA A 23 3.02 -6.53 -5.32
C ALA A 23 4.08 -5.84 -6.19
N GLU A 24 4.25 -6.36 -7.40
CA GLU A 24 5.08 -5.76 -8.46
C GLU A 24 4.14 -5.20 -9.53
N ILE A 25 4.44 -4.01 -10.05
CA ILE A 25 3.74 -3.49 -11.23
C ILE A 25 4.20 -4.32 -12.43
N THR A 26 3.28 -5.10 -12.99
CA THR A 26 3.58 -5.94 -14.16
C THR A 26 3.27 -5.23 -15.48
N SER A 27 2.35 -4.27 -15.47
CA SER A 27 1.95 -3.45 -16.62
C SER A 27 1.07 -2.27 -16.16
N GLY A 28 0.71 -1.39 -17.10
CA GLY A 28 -0.18 -0.24 -16.86
C GLY A 28 0.56 1.05 -16.48
N VAL A 29 -0.19 2.13 -16.34
CA VAL A 29 0.32 3.43 -15.88
C VAL A 29 -0.24 3.70 -14.48
N PHE A 30 0.63 4.05 -13.54
CA PHE A 30 0.21 4.37 -12.18
C PHE A 30 -0.79 5.53 -12.16
N GLY A 31 -1.86 5.41 -11.37
CA GLY A 31 -2.91 6.43 -11.29
C GLY A 31 -3.91 6.43 -12.45
N SER A 32 -3.73 5.61 -13.49
CA SER A 32 -4.69 5.52 -14.61
C SER A 32 -5.84 4.52 -14.37
N GLY A 33 -6.13 4.21 -13.10
CA GLY A 33 -7.18 3.28 -12.72
C GLY A 33 -8.56 3.80 -13.12
N LYS A 34 -9.42 2.92 -13.64
CA LYS A 34 -10.80 3.24 -14.04
C LYS A 34 -11.85 2.61 -13.12
N GLY A 35 -11.45 2.08 -11.97
CA GLY A 35 -12.36 1.53 -10.97
C GLY A 35 -13.27 2.62 -10.38
N ASP A 36 -14.41 2.20 -9.84
CA ASP A 36 -15.38 3.10 -9.22
C ASP A 36 -14.76 3.89 -8.05
N GLU A 37 -13.76 3.31 -7.37
CA GLU A 37 -13.03 3.96 -6.27
C GLU A 37 -12.24 5.20 -6.73
N TYR A 38 -11.88 5.29 -8.02
CA TYR A 38 -11.09 6.38 -8.59
C TYR A 38 -11.95 7.37 -9.40
N THR A 39 -13.11 6.94 -9.88
CA THR A 39 -13.94 7.72 -10.81
C THR A 39 -15.20 8.31 -10.18
N ASN A 40 -15.58 7.86 -8.97
CA ASN A 40 -16.79 8.32 -8.28
C ASN A 40 -16.47 9.29 -7.12
N PRO A 41 -16.59 10.62 -7.31
CA PRO A 41 -16.15 11.63 -6.34
C PRO A 41 -17.17 11.87 -5.22
N LYS A 42 -17.88 10.84 -4.73
CA LYS A 42 -18.84 11.00 -3.64
C LYS A 42 -18.13 11.65 -2.44
N LYS A 43 -18.70 12.76 -1.94
CA LYS A 43 -18.11 13.58 -0.87
C LYS A 43 -17.81 12.80 0.41
N GLU A 44 -18.52 11.71 0.65
CA GLU A 44 -18.34 10.80 1.79
C GLU A 44 -17.06 9.94 1.71
N ASN A 45 -16.44 9.79 0.54
CA ASN A 45 -15.28 8.91 0.35
C ASN A 45 -13.93 9.59 0.60
N GLY A 46 -13.92 10.91 0.86
CA GLY A 46 -12.69 11.72 0.91
C GLY A 46 -12.02 11.87 -0.46
N SER A 47 -10.85 12.52 -0.49
CA SER A 47 -10.00 12.61 -1.68
C SER A 47 -8.82 11.66 -1.54
N TYR A 48 -8.58 10.82 -2.55
CA TYR A 48 -7.43 9.93 -2.61
C TYR A 48 -6.46 10.40 -3.71
N GLU A 49 -5.25 10.80 -3.31
CA GLU A 49 -4.15 11.09 -4.22
C GLU A 49 -3.07 10.00 -4.09
N PRO A 50 -2.83 9.20 -5.13
CA PRO A 50 -1.79 8.18 -5.10
C PRO A 50 -0.40 8.83 -5.24
N ILE A 51 0.48 8.62 -4.27
CA ILE A 51 1.85 9.16 -4.27
C ILE A 51 2.90 8.05 -4.11
N TRP A 52 4.05 8.25 -4.75
CA TRP A 52 5.25 7.45 -4.50
C TRP A 52 6.04 8.05 -3.34
N ILE A 53 6.44 7.21 -2.40
CA ILE A 53 7.16 7.62 -1.20
C ILE A 53 8.39 6.71 -1.06
N ASP A 54 9.55 7.31 -0.79
CA ASP A 54 10.74 6.55 -0.43
C ASP A 54 10.49 5.76 0.86
N ILE A 55 10.92 4.50 0.88
CA ILE A 55 10.66 3.59 2.01
C ILE A 55 11.20 4.16 3.34
N GLU A 56 12.34 4.85 3.31
CA GLU A 56 12.92 5.48 4.50
C GLU A 56 12.02 6.57 5.10
N ARG A 57 11.23 7.27 4.26
CA ARG A 57 10.31 8.33 4.73
C ARG A 57 9.10 7.79 5.48
N LEU A 58 8.86 6.48 5.47
CA LEU A 58 7.78 5.87 6.25
C LEU A 58 7.98 6.08 7.76
N GLU A 59 9.21 6.32 8.23
CA GLU A 59 9.50 6.62 9.63
C GLU A 59 8.84 7.93 10.09
N ASP A 60 8.83 8.94 9.20
CA ASP A 60 8.41 10.32 9.46
C ASP A 60 6.92 10.58 9.17
N LEU A 61 6.24 9.64 8.50
CA LEU A 61 4.86 9.79 8.12
C LEU A 61 3.92 9.16 9.15
N ASN A 62 2.77 9.81 9.37
CA ASN A 62 1.70 9.27 10.19
C ASN A 62 0.91 8.20 9.42
N ILE A 63 1.47 6.99 9.33
CA ILE A 63 0.91 5.85 8.60
C ILE A 63 0.19 4.90 9.56
N TYR A 64 -1.02 4.51 9.18
CA TYR A 64 -1.81 3.51 9.89
C TYR A 64 -2.06 2.27 9.03
N PRO A 65 -1.99 1.05 9.61
CA PRO A 65 -1.49 0.75 10.95
C PRO A 65 0.04 0.88 11.02
N ARG A 66 0.57 1.52 12.08
CA ARG A 66 2.02 1.74 12.24
C ARG A 66 2.83 0.45 12.15
N GLU A 67 2.29 -0.66 12.66
CA GLU A 67 2.94 -1.98 12.61
C GLU A 67 3.22 -2.49 11.19
N ILE A 68 2.45 -2.06 10.18
CA ILE A 68 2.68 -2.42 8.79
C ILE A 68 3.81 -1.58 8.20
N ALA A 69 3.86 -0.28 8.50
CA ALA A 69 4.97 0.58 8.09
C ALA A 69 6.31 0.05 8.62
N GLU A 70 6.35 -0.37 9.89
CA GLU A 70 7.54 -0.98 10.50
C GLU A 70 7.92 -2.32 9.84
N LYS A 71 6.95 -3.15 9.46
CA LYS A 71 7.21 -4.39 8.71
C LYS A 71 7.82 -4.10 7.33
N ILE A 72 7.36 -3.07 6.64
CA ILE A 72 7.90 -2.63 5.35
C ILE A 72 9.33 -2.13 5.52
N LEU A 73 9.59 -1.23 6.48
CA LEU A 73 10.93 -0.71 6.78
C LEU A 73 11.92 -1.84 7.06
N ARG A 74 11.60 -2.77 7.97
CA ARG A 74 12.49 -3.91 8.27
C ARG A 74 12.77 -4.81 7.07
N LYS A 75 11.81 -4.96 6.15
CA LYS A 75 11.90 -5.86 5.01
C LYS A 75 12.69 -5.26 3.84
N PHE A 76 12.59 -3.94 3.63
CA PHE A 76 13.05 -3.29 2.41
C PHE A 76 14.05 -2.16 2.62
N ARG A 77 14.29 -1.70 3.85
CA ARG A 77 15.41 -0.81 4.17
C ARG A 77 16.70 -1.48 3.69
N ARG A 78 17.41 -0.79 2.81
CA ARG A 78 18.72 -1.25 2.35
C ARG A 78 19.71 -1.08 3.51
N GLN A 79 20.43 -2.15 3.84
CA GLN A 79 21.64 -2.05 4.66
C GLN A 79 22.79 -1.51 3.81
#